data_AF-A0A2V9T204-F1
#
_entry.id   AF-A0A2V9T204-F1
#
_cell.length_a   1.000
_cell.length_b   1.000
_cell.length_c   1.000
_cell.angle_alpha   90.00
_cell.angle_beta   90.00
_cell.angle_gamma   90.00
#
_symmetry.space_group_name_H-M   'P 1'
#
loop_
_entity.id
_entity.type
_entity.pdbx_description
1 polymer ?
#
loop_
_entity_poly.entity_id
_entity_poly.type
_entity_poly.pdbx_seq_one_letter_code
_entity_poly.pdbx_strand_id
1 'polypeptide(L)' 'AKQRYVQPYAVGVLCAALGKENEALRWLETACLGHDSLMVCLKTDPRFDNLRSDPRFQDVMRRMNFPP' A
#
# COMPACT_ATOMS: atom_id res chain seq x y z
N ALA A 1 1.23 8.18 -26.60
CA ALA A 1 1.62 8.39 -25.19
C ALA A 1 1.83 7.02 -24.54
N LYS A 2 3.01 6.74 -23.98
CA LYS A 2 3.23 5.47 -23.25
C LYS A 2 2.60 5.63 -21.87
N GLN A 3 1.40 5.08 -21.67
CA GLN A 3 0.84 4.89 -20.35
C GLN A 3 1.76 3.88 -19.64
N ARG A 4 2.79 4.37 -18.96
CA ARG A 4 3.53 3.55 -17.99
C ARG A 4 2.50 3.21 -16.93
N TYR A 5 2.11 1.95 -16.87
CA TYR A 5 1.31 1.43 -15.77
C TYR A 5 2.06 1.79 -14.48
N VAL A 6 1.56 2.80 -13.77
CA VAL A 6 2.08 3.16 -12.46
C VAL A 6 1.42 2.19 -11.51
N GLN A 7 2.23 1.32 -10.92
CA GLN A 7 1.77 0.38 -9.90
C GLN A 7 1.09 1.18 -8.78
N PRO A 8 -0.19 0.90 -8.44
CA PRO A 8 -0.90 1.57 -7.37
C PRO A 8 -0.11 1.61 -6.05
N TYR A 9 0.69 0.57 -5.78
CA TYR A 9 1.60 0.55 -4.63
C TYR A 9 2.63 1.70 -4.63
N ALA A 10 3.23 2.01 -5.79
CA ALA A 10 4.22 3.09 -5.90
C ALA A 10 3.60 4.47 -5.63
N VAL A 11 2.33 4.66 -5.97
CA VAL A 11 1.59 5.88 -5.63
C VAL A 11 1.31 5.93 -4.14
N GLY A 12 0.91 4.81 -3.53
CA GLY A 12 0.73 4.71 -2.08
C GLY A 12 1.98 5.06 -1.28
N VAL A 13 3.14 4.58 -1.74
CA VAL A 13 4.46 4.92 -1.20
C VAL A 13 4.73 6.42 -1.25
N LEU A 14 4.48 7.07 -2.40
CA LEU A 14 4.67 8.52 -2.55
C LEU A 14 3.74 9.31 -1.62
N CYS A 15 2.47 8.90 -1.53
CA CYS A 15 1.52 9.51 -0.61
C CYS A 15 1.97 9.38 0.85
N ALA A 16 2.48 8.20 1.24
CA ALA A 16 2.99 7.97 2.59
C ALA A 16 4.21 8.85 2.89
N ALA A 17 5.15 8.96 1.94
CA ALA A 17 6.32 9.83 2.06
C ALA A 17 5.96 11.33 2.16
N LEU A 18 4.83 11.73 1.57
CA LEU A 18 4.29 13.09 1.66
C LEU A 18 3.42 13.34 2.91
N GLY A 19 3.30 12.36 3.82
CA GLY A 19 2.43 12.44 5.00
C GLY A 19 0.94 12.43 4.68
N LYS A 20 0.56 12.04 3.45
CA LYS A 20 -0.83 11.94 3.01
C LYS A 20 -1.39 10.57 3.33
N GLU A 21 -1.55 10.30 4.62
CA GLU A 21 -1.91 8.98 5.17
C GLU A 21 -3.19 8.39 4.57
N ASN A 22 -4.26 9.19 4.54
CA ASN A 22 -5.54 8.79 3.94
C ASN A 22 -5.44 8.44 2.45
N GLU A 23 -4.57 9.13 1.72
CA GLU A 23 -4.39 8.88 0.28
C GLU A 23 -3.53 7.63 0.06
N ALA A 24 -2.50 7.44 0.88
CA ALA A 24 -1.68 6.24 0.87
C ALA A 24 -2.52 4.98 1.12
N LEU A 25 -3.40 5.00 2.12
CA LEU A 25 -4.29 3.88 2.44
C LEU A 25 -5.23 3.52 1.27
N ARG A 26 -5.82 4.52 0.60
CA ARG A 26 -6.67 4.28 -0.58
C ARG A 26 -5.91 3.61 -1.73
N TRP A 27 -4.66 4.04 -1.95
CA TRP A 27 -3.81 3.42 -2.97
C TRP A 27 -3.38 2.00 -2.57
N LEU A 28 -3.14 1.74 -1.29
CA LEU A 28 -2.86 0.39 -0.77
C LEU A 28 -4.06 -0.56 -0.91
N GLU A 29 -5.28 -0.09 -0.64
CA GLU A 29 -6.51 -0.87 -0.87
C GLU A 29 -6.67 -1.21 -2.36
N THR A 30 -6.40 -0.23 -3.23
CA THR A 30 -6.44 -0.43 -4.69
C THR A 30 -5.38 -1.41 -5.16
N ALA A 31 -4.16 -1.31 -4.64
CA ALA A 31 -3.06 -2.23 -4.91
C ALA A 31 -3.37 -3.65 -4.42
N CYS A 32 -4.03 -3.78 -3.26
CA CYS A 32 -4.48 -5.05 -2.71
C CYS A 32 -5.57 -5.70 -3.59
N LEU A 33 -6.56 -4.92 -4.04
CA LEU A 33 -7.61 -5.40 -4.95
C LEU A 33 -7.08 -5.78 -6.33
N GLY A 34 -6.09 -5.02 -6.83
CA GLY A 34 -5.43 -5.25 -8.11
C GLY A 34 -4.37 -6.34 -8.09
N HIS A 35 -4.14 -7.00 -6.94
CA HIS A 35 -3.08 -7.99 -6.73
C HIS A 35 -1.71 -7.48 -7.21
N ASP A 36 -1.38 -6.22 -6.86
CA ASP A 36 -0.13 -5.59 -7.26
C ASP A 36 1.06 -6.37 -6.66
N SER A 37 1.97 -6.79 -7.53
CA SER A 37 3.17 -7.56 -7.18
C SER A 37 4.01 -6.93 -6.07
N LEU A 38 4.03 -5.58 -5.95
CA LEU A 38 4.81 -4.89 -4.93
C LEU A 38 4.18 -4.92 -3.53
N MET A 39 2.93 -5.36 -3.41
CA MET A 39 2.28 -5.52 -2.10
C MET A 39 3.05 -6.47 -1.18
N VAL A 40 3.85 -7.40 -1.72
CA VAL A 40 4.74 -8.27 -0.93
C VAL A 40 5.71 -7.47 -0.04
N CYS A 41 6.09 -6.26 -0.45
CA CYS A 41 6.98 -5.39 0.31
C CYS A 41 6.25 -4.58 1.40
N LEU A 42 4.91 -4.57 1.42
CA LEU A 42 4.12 -3.75 2.35
C LEU A 42 4.47 -4.00 3.82
N LYS A 43 4.76 -5.27 4.18
CA LYS A 43 5.13 -5.66 5.55
C LYS A 43 6.48 -5.11 5.99
N THR A 44 7.43 -4.96 5.06
CA THR A 44 8.84 -4.62 5.35
C THR A 44 9.20 -3.18 5.01
N ASP A 45 8.34 -2.46 4.30
CA ASP A 45 8.60 -1.10 3.86
C ASP A 45 8.42 -0.09 5.02
N PRO A 46 9.50 0.62 5.44
CA PRO A 46 9.45 1.56 6.55
C PRO A 46 8.64 2.83 6.25
N ARG A 47 8.36 3.11 4.97
CA ARG A 47 7.60 4.30 4.57
C ARG A 47 6.15 4.25 5.05
N PHE A 48 5.67 3.07 5.43
CA PHE A 48 4.34 2.87 6.00
C PHE A 48 4.34 2.73 7.52
N ASP A 49 5.46 2.94 8.21
CA ASP A 49 5.56 2.80 9.68
C ASP A 49 4.47 3.59 10.41
N ASN A 50 4.22 4.83 9.97
CA ASN A 50 3.19 5.70 10.55
C ASN A 50 1.76 5.15 10.34
N LEU A 51 1.54 4.37 9.28
CA LEU A 51 0.23 3.79 8.95
C LEU A 51 -0.01 2.43 9.60
N ARG A 52 1.01 1.78 10.18
CA ARG A 52 0.88 0.42 10.74
C ARG A 52 -0.10 0.33 11.91
N SER A 53 -0.29 1.43 12.63
CA SER A 53 -1.26 1.54 13.72
C SER A 53 -2.69 1.80 13.21
N ASP A 54 -2.87 2.17 11.94
CA ASP A 54 -4.19 2.45 11.38
C ASP A 54 -4.97 1.13 11.16
N PRO A 55 -6.22 1.03 11.65
CA PRO A 55 -7.04 -0.16 11.44
C PRO A 55 -7.24 -0.56 9.97
N ARG A 56 -7.25 0.42 9.05
CA ARG A 56 -7.38 0.18 7.60
C ARG A 56 -6.13 -0.47 7.03
N PHE A 57 -4.95 -0.07 7.50
CA PHE A 57 -3.69 -0.71 7.10
C PHE A 57 -3.67 -2.18 7.54
N GLN A 58 -4.11 -2.45 8.77
CA GLN A 58 -4.20 -3.81 9.30
C GLN A 58 -5.22 -4.66 8.53
N ASP A 59 -6.31 -4.06 8.06
CA ASP A 59 -7.27 -4.74 7.19
C ASP A 59 -6.66 -5.15 5.84
N VAL A 60 -5.94 -4.23 5.18
CA VAL A 60 -5.21 -4.52 3.94
C VAL A 60 -4.21 -5.68 4.15
N MET A 61 -3.45 -5.63 5.24
CA MET A 61 -2.50 -6.70 5.60
C MET A 61 -3.17 -8.05 5.85
N ARG A 62 -4.36 -8.08 6.46
CA ARG A 62 -5.13 -9.31 6.67
C ARG A 62 -5.66 -9.88 5.36
N ARG A 63 -6.16 -9.02 4.47
CA ARG A 63 -6.70 -9.42 3.15
C ARG A 63 -5.63 -9.99 2.22
N MET A 64 -4.37 -9.63 2.44
CA MET A 64 -3.24 -10.23 1.74
C MET A 64 -2.96 -11.71 2.11
N ASN A 65 -3.65 -12.28 3.11
CA ASN A 65 -3.49 -13.69 3.52
C ASN A 65 -2.02 -14.10 3.67
N PHE A 66 -1.20 -13.32 4.39
CA PHE A 66 0.10 -13.82 4.80
C PHE A 66 -0.14 -15.06 5.69
N PRO A 67 0.30 -16.27 5.27
CA PRO A 67 0.23 -17.43 6.14
C PRO A 67 1.08 -17.16 7.40
N PRO A 68 0.68 -17.71 8.56
CA PRO A 68 1.47 -17.62 9.79
C PRO A 68 2.89 -18.18 9.61
#